data_AF-A0A094BHY3-F1
#
_entry.id   AF-A0A094BHY3-F1
#
_cell.length_a   1.000
_cell.length_b   1.000
_cell.length_c   1.000
_cell.angle_alpha   90.00
_cell.angle_beta   90.00
_cell.angle_gamma   90.00
#
_symmetry.space_group_name_H-M   'P 1'
#
loop_
_entity.id
_entity.type
_entity.pdbx_description
1 polymer ?
#
loop_
_entity_poly.entity_id
_entity_poly.type
_entity_poly.pdbx_seq_one_letter_code
_entity_poly.pdbx_strand_id
1 'polypeptide(L)' 'MPREPEPSLNERQFILQALEDNLRLDGRGFDDARGVEISFGDAYGSVDVQMGKTR' A
#
# COMPACT_ATOMS: atom_id res chain seq x y z
N MET A 1 22.92 -6.01 -5.39
CA MET A 1 21.84 -5.13 -4.91
C MET A 1 21.92 -5.07 -3.40
N PRO A 2 21.68 -3.91 -2.76
CA PRO A 2 21.61 -3.83 -1.31
C PRO A 2 20.49 -4.75 -0.79
N ARG A 3 20.70 -5.35 0.39
CA ARG A 3 19.71 -6.20 1.04
C ARG A 3 18.53 -5.35 1.51
N GLU A 4 17.31 -5.85 1.33
CA GLU A 4 16.12 -5.22 1.88
C GLU A 4 16.13 -5.29 3.42
N PRO A 5 15.57 -4.27 4.10
CA PRO A 5 15.47 -4.29 5.56
C PRO A 5 14.48 -5.37 6.00
N GLU A 6 14.91 -6.19 6.95
CA GLU A 6 14.02 -7.15 7.62
C GLU A 6 13.18 -6.41 8.68
N PRO A 7 11.90 -6.75 8.84
CA PRO A 7 11.06 -6.16 9.88
C PRO A 7 11.57 -6.55 11.27
N SER A 8 11.44 -5.64 12.23
CA SER A 8 11.69 -5.94 13.64
C SER A 8 10.68 -6.95 14.20
N LEU A 9 11.04 -7.59 15.32
CA LEU A 9 10.13 -8.50 16.03
C LEU A 9 8.82 -7.80 16.42
N ASN A 10 8.91 -6.56 16.90
CA ASN A 10 7.77 -5.78 17.36
C ASN A 10 6.83 -5.42 16.20
N GLU A 11 7.36 -4.99 15.06
CA GLU A 11 6.55 -4.69 13.87
C GLU A 11 5.80 -5.93 13.39
N ARG A 12 6.49 -7.07 13.30
CA ARG A 12 5.89 -8.33 12.87
C ARG A 12 4.74 -8.74 13.81
N GLN A 13 4.97 -8.74 15.12
CA GLN A 13 3.95 -9.14 16.10
C GLN A 13 2.76 -8.18 16.09
N PHE A 14 3.02 -6.87 16.02
CA PHE A 14 1.99 -5.84 15.98
C PHE A 14 1.07 -5.98 14.76
N ILE A 15 1.65 -6.18 13.57
CA ILE A 15 0.86 -6.34 12.34
C ILE A 15 0.00 -7.60 12.40
N LEU A 16 0.55 -8.73 12.88
CA LEU A 16 -0.20 -9.98 12.99
C LEU A 16 -1.39 -9.83 13.95
N GLN A 17 -1.18 -9.20 15.12
CA GLN A 17 -2.28 -8.94 16.06
C GLN A 17 -3.36 -8.04 15.45
N ALA A 18 -2.96 -6.97 14.73
CA ALA A 18 -3.92 -6.08 14.08
C ALA A 18 -4.78 -6.82 13.05
N LEU A 19 -4.21 -7.75 12.30
CA LEU A 19 -4.96 -8.56 11.34
C LEU A 19 -5.97 -9.51 12.02
N GLU A 20 -5.61 -10.10 13.16
CA GLU A 20 -6.55 -10.90 13.97
C GLU A 20 -7.73 -10.05 14.46
N ASP A 21 -7.49 -8.77 14.75
CA ASP A 21 -8.51 -7.80 15.16
C ASP A 21 -9.28 -7.18 13.97
N ASN A 22 -9.08 -7.69 12.74
CA ASN A 22 -9.66 -7.15 11.49
C ASN A 22 -9.27 -5.69 11.19
N LEU A 23 -8.08 -5.28 11.61
CA LEU A 23 -7.54 -3.94 11.41
C LEU A 23 -6.41 -3.95 10.37
N ARG A 24 -6.40 -2.94 9.52
CA ARG A 24 -5.26 -2.60 8.65
C ARG A 24 -4.64 -1.29 9.13
N LEU A 25 -3.33 -1.12 8.92
CA LEU A 25 -2.60 0.09 9.34
C LEU A 25 -3.12 1.38 8.69
N ASP A 26 -3.73 1.27 7.51
CA ASP A 26 -4.31 2.39 6.77
C ASP A 26 -5.83 2.51 6.94
N GLY A 27 -6.41 1.79 7.92
CA GLY A 27 -7.81 1.90 8.31
C GLY A 27 -8.83 1.32 7.33
N ARG A 28 -8.37 0.65 6.26
CA ARG A 28 -9.24 0.02 5.26
C ARG A 28 -9.79 -1.33 5.74
N GLY A 29 -10.89 -1.78 5.16
CA GLY A 29 -11.34 -3.17 5.23
C GLY A 29 -10.43 -4.10 4.40
N PHE A 30 -10.57 -5.42 4.58
CA PHE A 30 -9.76 -6.39 3.82
C PHE A 30 -10.06 -6.39 2.32
N ASP A 31 -11.33 -6.18 1.96
CA ASP A 31 -11.76 -6.15 0.56
C ASP A 31 -11.71 -4.74 -0.07
N ASP A 32 -11.32 -3.72 0.71
CA ASP A 32 -11.21 -2.36 0.22
C ASP A 32 -9.93 -2.15 -0.59
N ALA A 33 -10.08 -1.73 -1.85
CA ALA A 33 -8.98 -1.27 -2.69
C ALA A 33 -8.40 0.07 -2.19
N ARG A 34 -7.15 0.39 -2.58
CA ARG A 34 -6.63 1.76 -2.41
C ARG A 34 -7.32 2.67 -3.42
N GLY A 35 -7.45 3.95 -3.07
CA GLY A 35 -7.89 4.97 -4.03
C GLY A 35 -7.01 4.95 -5.28
N VAL A 36 -7.64 4.98 -6.45
CA VAL A 36 -6.99 5.01 -7.75
C VAL A 36 -7.05 6.45 -8.27
N GLU A 37 -5.89 7.03 -8.50
CA GLU A 37 -5.75 8.34 -9.14
C GLU A 37 -5.20 8.13 -10.55
N ILE A 38 -5.83 8.75 -11.55
CA ILE A 38 -5.44 8.64 -12.95
C ILE A 38 -5.19 10.05 -13.48
N SER A 39 -3.97 10.30 -13.92
CA SER A 39 -3.56 11.57 -14.52
C SER A 39 -3.15 11.34 -15.98
N PHE A 40 -3.64 12.17 -16.89
CA PHE A 40 -3.28 12.11 -18.30
C PHE A 40 -2.15 13.11 -18.59
N GLY A 41 -1.14 12.65 -19.32
CA GLY A 41 -0.02 13.51 -19.73
C GLY A 41 -0.35 14.36 -20.95
N ASP A 42 0.59 15.24 -21.31
CA ASP A 42 0.41 16.19 -22.42
C ASP A 42 0.30 15.51 -23.81
N ALA A 43 0.86 14.30 -23.95
CA ALA A 43 0.81 13.53 -25.18
C ALA A 43 -0.32 12.48 -25.13
N TYR A 44 -1.03 12.31 -26.24
CA TYR A 44 -1.99 11.22 -26.41
C TYR A 44 -1.33 9.86 -26.14
N GLY A 45 -1.99 9.05 -25.32
CA GLY A 45 -1.48 7.74 -24.90
C GLY A 45 -0.57 7.78 -23.66
N SER A 46 -0.30 8.96 -23.07
CA SER A 46 0.43 9.08 -21.80
C SER A 46 -0.53 9.06 -20.60
N VAL A 47 -0.27 8.18 -19.63
CA VAL A 47 -1.07 8.04 -18.41
C VAL A 47 -0.18 7.73 -17.21
N ASP A 48 -0.46 8.36 -16.08
CA ASP A 48 0.13 8.09 -14.76
C ASP A 48 -0.99 7.56 -13.87
N VAL A 49 -0.78 6.40 -13.25
CA VAL A 49 -1.78 5.72 -12.41
C VAL A 49 -1.19 5.51 -11.03
N GLN A 50 -1.86 6.05 -10.01
CA GLN A 50 -1.40 5.97 -8.63
C GLN A 50 -2.41 5.21 -7.76
N MET A 51 -1.92 4.22 -7.00
CA MET A 51 -2.68 3.45 -6.03
C MET A 51 -2.09 3.64 -4.63
N GLY A 52 -2.49 4.74 -3.97
CA GLY A 52 -1.89 5.19 -2.72
C GLY A 52 -0.46 5.67 -2.92
N LYS A 53 0.55 4.91 -2.45
CA LYS A 53 1.97 5.26 -2.61
C LYS A 53 2.65 4.60 -3.81
N THR A 54 1.96 3.71 -4.50
CA THR A 54 2.44 3.06 -5.73
C THR A 54 2.06 3.93 -6.92
N ARG A 55 3.02 4.22 -7.81
CA ARG A 55 2.87 4.98 -9.06
C ARG A 55 3.52 4.18 -10.19
#